data_AF-A0A1G9T889-F1
#
_entry.id   AF-A0A1G9T889-F1
#
_cell.length_a   1.000
_cell.length_b   1.000
_cell.length_c   1.000
_cell.angle_alpha   90.00
_cell.angle_beta   90.00
_cell.angle_gamma   90.00
#
_symmetry.space_group_name_H-M   'P 1'
#
loop_
_entity.id
_entity.type
_entity.pdbx_description
1 polymer ?
#
loop_
_entity_poly.entity_id
_entity_poly.type
_entity_poly.pdbx_seq_one_letter_code
_entity_poly.pdbx_strand_id
1 'polypeptide(L)'
;MILVGAGVISSFFLSEDFWHRVCPHGTVLYVSSSPAKFKMNLDEDLCTGCGLCEQACPSGAITSYENSNIRKINNNECLTCHDCEDVCPVNAINYSA
;
A
#
# COMPACT_ATOMS: atom_id res chain seq x y z
N MET A 1 -14.73 4.50 -42.82
CA MET A 1 -15.83 4.84 -41.88
C MET A 1 -16.42 3.60 -41.17
N ILE A 2 -16.53 2.45 -41.83
CA ILE A 2 -17.06 1.21 -41.20
C ILE A 2 -16.11 0.63 -40.12
N LEU A 3 -14.78 0.68 -40.33
CA LEU A 3 -13.80 0.22 -39.34
C LEU A 3 -13.80 1.04 -38.04
N VAL A 4 -14.08 2.34 -38.15
CA VAL A 4 -14.21 3.23 -36.98
C VAL A 4 -15.50 2.90 -36.22
N GLY A 5 -16.60 2.62 -36.94
CA GLY A 5 -17.87 2.21 -36.34
C GLY A 5 -17.78 0.90 -35.56
N ALA A 6 -17.07 -0.11 -36.08
CA ALA A 6 -16.88 -1.38 -35.39
C ALA A 6 -16.08 -1.24 -34.08
N GLY A 7 -15.04 -0.39 -34.06
CA GLY A 7 -14.26 -0.09 -32.85
C GLY A 7 -15.04 0.69 -31.78
N VAL A 8 -15.94 1.59 -32.21
CA VAL A 8 -16.85 2.31 -31.30
C VAL A 8 -17.91 1.34 -30.74
N ILE A 9 -18.47 0.46 -31.56
CA ILE A 9 -19.47 -0.52 -31.12
C ILE A 9 -18.84 -1.57 -30.17
N SER A 10 -17.58 -1.99 -30.38
CA SER A 10 -16.88 -2.86 -29.42
C SER A 10 -16.57 -2.18 -28.10
N SER A 11 -16.48 -0.85 -28.07
CA SER A 11 -16.35 -0.04 -26.85
C SER A 11 -17.66 0.07 -26.07
N PHE A 12 -18.81 -0.20 -26.72
CA PHE A 12 -20.13 -0.25 -26.06
C PHE A 12 -20.44 -1.61 -25.43
N PHE A 13 -19.80 -2.70 -25.89
CA PHE A 13 -20.03 -4.05 -25.37
C PHE A 13 -18.92 -4.60 -24.46
N LEU A 14 -17.70 -4.05 -24.50
CA LEU A 14 -16.72 -4.25 -23.43
C LEU A 14 -16.76 -3.04 -22.51
N SER A 15 -17.39 -3.19 -21.35
CA SER A 15 -17.45 -2.14 -20.34
C SER A 15 -16.06 -1.61 -20.00
N GLU A 16 -16.01 -0.35 -19.59
CA GLU A 16 -14.81 0.39 -19.18
C GLU A 16 -13.96 -0.37 -18.14
N ASP A 17 -14.55 -1.36 -17.45
CA ASP A 17 -13.90 -2.30 -16.52
C ASP A 17 -12.86 -3.24 -17.15
N PHE A 18 -12.93 -3.52 -18.46
CA PHE A 18 -12.05 -4.51 -19.10
C PHE A 18 -10.65 -3.95 -19.36
N TRP A 19 -10.53 -2.63 -19.62
CA TRP A 19 -9.25 -1.97 -19.84
C TRP A 19 -8.40 -1.87 -18.56
N HIS A 20 -9.01 -1.75 -17.38
CA HIS A 20 -8.27 -1.71 -16.10
C HIS A 20 -7.78 -3.09 -15.64
N ARG A 21 -8.44 -4.17 -16.07
CA ARG A 21 -8.04 -5.56 -15.76
C ARG A 21 -6.97 -6.10 -16.70
N VAL A 22 -6.92 -5.61 -17.94
CA VAL A 22 -5.95 -6.02 -18.98
C VAL A 22 -5.20 -4.78 -19.48
N CYS A 23 -4.81 -3.87 -18.58
CA CYS A 23 -3.90 -2.80 -18.96
C CYS A 23 -2.48 -3.38 -18.98
N PRO A 24 -1.87 -3.68 -20.15
CA PRO A 24 -0.52 -4.22 -20.20
C PRO A 24 0.47 -3.32 -19.49
N HIS A 25 0.22 -2.01 -19.47
CA HIS A 25 1.04 -1.05 -18.75
C HIS A 25 0.92 -1.19 -17.21
N GLY A 26 -0.27 -1.49 -16.69
CA GLY A 26 -0.50 -1.68 -15.24
C GLY A 26 0.12 -2.98 -14.72
N THR A 27 -0.04 -4.09 -15.46
CA THR A 27 0.58 -5.38 -15.12
C THR A 27 2.11 -5.33 -15.22
N VAL A 28 2.65 -4.64 -16.24
CA VAL A 28 4.10 -4.42 -16.40
C VAL A 28 4.64 -3.54 -15.27
N LEU A 29 3.93 -2.48 -14.89
CA LEU A 29 4.35 -1.65 -13.75
C LEU A 29 4.31 -2.43 -12.44
N TYR A 30 3.23 -3.18 -12.18
CA TYR A 30 3.08 -4.00 -10.97
C TYR A 30 4.19 -5.05 -10.81
N VAL A 31 4.53 -5.79 -11.88
CA VAL A 31 5.60 -6.81 -11.80
C VAL A 31 6.98 -6.16 -11.62
N SER A 32 7.19 -4.96 -12.18
CA SER A 32 8.45 -4.21 -12.01
C SER A 32 8.60 -3.59 -10.62
N SER A 33 7.50 -3.33 -9.91
CA SER A 33 7.50 -2.67 -8.60
C SER A 33 7.52 -3.63 -7.41
N SER A 34 7.52 -4.95 -7.63
CA SER A 34 7.03 -5.92 -6.63
C SER A 34 7.97 -6.31 -5.47
N PRO A 35 9.28 -6.03 -5.42
CA PRO A 35 9.97 -6.09 -4.13
C PRO A 35 10.69 -4.78 -3.84
N ALA A 36 9.97 -3.85 -3.20
CA ALA A 36 10.60 -2.79 -2.45
C ALA A 36 11.45 -3.44 -1.33
N LYS A 37 12.77 -3.46 -1.51
CA LYS A 37 13.70 -3.95 -0.48
C LYS A 37 13.54 -3.14 0.80
N PHE A 38 13.37 -1.83 0.66
CA PHE A 38 13.22 -0.89 1.76
C PHE A 38 11.74 -0.74 2.14
N LYS A 39 11.45 -0.87 3.43
CA LYS A 39 10.10 -0.84 3.98
C LYS A 39 10.11 -0.29 5.41
N MET A 40 8.94 0.03 5.94
CA MET A 40 8.83 0.44 7.33
C MET A 40 8.92 -0.80 8.23
N ASN A 41 9.89 -0.77 9.15
CA ASN A 41 10.10 -1.81 10.14
C ASN A 41 9.76 -1.28 11.54
N LEU A 42 9.19 -2.16 12.37
CA LEU A 42 8.90 -1.88 13.77
C LEU A 42 9.75 -2.80 14.63
N ASP A 43 10.47 -2.20 15.57
CA ASP A 43 11.21 -2.89 16.61
C ASP A 43 10.26 -3.25 17.75
N GLU A 44 10.00 -4.55 17.90
CA GLU A 44 9.06 -5.08 18.89
C GLU A 44 9.56 -4.91 20.33
N ASP A 45 10.88 -4.85 20.54
CA ASP A 45 11.49 -4.70 21.88
C ASP A 45 11.36 -3.27 22.40
N LEU A 46 11.37 -2.28 21.51
CA LEU A 46 11.17 -0.87 21.86
C LEU A 46 9.70 -0.47 21.90
N CYS A 47 8.82 -1.19 21.20
CA CYS A 47 7.42 -0.82 21.08
C CYS A 47 6.66 -0.95 22.40
N THR A 48 6.14 0.17 22.91
CA THR A 48 5.34 0.21 24.13
C THR A 48 3.85 -0.03 23.90
N GLY A 49 3.41 -0.11 22.64
CA GLY A 49 2.02 -0.30 22.28
C GLY A 49 1.11 0.92 22.43
N CYS A 50 1.67 2.13 22.54
CA CYS A 50 0.92 3.37 22.78
C CYS A 50 -0.14 3.73 21.71
N GLY A 51 -0.01 3.22 20.47
CA GLY A 51 -1.01 3.41 19.41
C GLY A 51 -0.96 4.76 18.68
N LEU A 52 -0.01 5.65 19.00
CA LEU A 52 0.13 6.95 18.32
C LEU A 52 0.39 6.81 16.81
N CYS A 53 1.24 5.85 16.42
CA CYS A 53 1.53 5.57 15.01
C CYS A 53 0.29 5.14 14.23
N GLU A 54 -0.64 4.40 14.85
CA GLU A 54 -1.88 3.97 14.21
C GLU A 54 -2.81 5.16 13.93
N GLN A 55 -2.92 6.10 14.89
CA GLN A 55 -3.71 7.32 14.72
C GLN A 55 -3.11 8.28 13.68
N ALA A 56 -1.79 8.32 13.59
CA ALA A 56 -1.08 9.15 12.61
C ALA A 56 -1.10 8.58 11.20
N CYS A 57 -1.32 7.26 11.02
CA CYS A 57 -1.21 6.61 9.72
C CYS A 57 -2.38 6.99 8.80
N PRO A 58 -2.15 7.75 7.71
CA PRO A 58 -3.23 8.20 6.83
C PRO A 58 -3.83 7.07 5.99
N SER A 59 -3.07 6.00 5.74
CA SER A 59 -3.55 4.84 4.97
C SER A 59 -4.18 3.74 5.83
N GLY A 60 -4.14 3.86 7.16
CA GLY A 60 -4.63 2.82 8.06
C GLY A 60 -3.81 1.52 8.00
N ALA A 61 -2.57 1.57 7.52
CA ALA A 61 -1.72 0.40 7.34
C ALA A 61 -1.18 -0.20 8.65
N ILE A 62 -1.48 0.38 9.81
CA ILE A 62 -0.96 -0.05 11.11
C ILE A 62 -2.08 -0.66 11.95
N THR A 63 -1.88 -1.87 12.45
CA THR A 63 -2.86 -2.61 13.26
C THR A 63 -2.24 -3.19 14.53
N SER A 64 -3.04 -3.56 15.53
CA SER A 64 -2.58 -4.29 16.72
C SER A 64 -2.81 -5.80 16.60
N TYR A 65 -1.94 -6.60 17.23
CA TYR A 65 -2.20 -8.04 17.38
C TYR A 65 -3.26 -8.31 18.45
N GLU A 66 -4.12 -9.31 18.23
CA GLU A 66 -5.17 -9.69 19.20
C GLU A 66 -4.62 -10.13 20.57
N ASN A 67 -3.37 -10.59 20.63
CA ASN A 67 -2.73 -11.14 21.84
C ASN A 67 -1.50 -10.35 22.30
N SER A 68 -1.20 -9.19 21.70
CA SER A 68 -0.02 -8.40 22.05
C SER A 68 -0.29 -6.91 21.84
N ASN A 69 0.21 -6.07 22.75
CA ASN A 69 0.14 -4.61 22.61
C ASN A 69 1.05 -4.07 21.50
N ILE A 70 1.80 -4.92 20.81
CA ILE A 70 2.71 -4.56 19.72
C ILE A 70 1.92 -4.22 18.45
N ARG A 71 2.36 -3.17 17.75
CA ARG A 71 1.77 -2.72 16.48
C ARG A 71 2.45 -3.42 15.31
N LYS A 72 1.71 -3.62 14.22
CA LYS A 72 2.17 -4.24 12.98
C LYS A 72 1.93 -3.30 11.81
N ILE A 73 2.93 -3.16 10.95
CA ILE A 73 2.85 -2.35 9.73
C ILE A 73 2.60 -3.26 8.52
N ASN A 74 1.50 -3.02 7.80
CA ASN A 74 1.21 -3.64 6.51
C ASN A 74 1.93 -2.87 5.40
N ASN A 75 3.07 -3.38 4.95
CA ASN A 75 3.88 -2.72 3.93
C ASN A 75 3.24 -2.69 2.54
N ASN A 76 2.19 -3.47 2.28
CA ASN A 76 1.44 -3.39 1.02
C ASN A 76 0.51 -2.17 0.96
N GLU A 77 0.11 -1.65 2.13
CA GLU A 77 -0.78 -0.49 2.28
C GLU A 77 -0.02 0.74 2.82
N CYS A 78 1.26 0.57 3.13
CA CYS A 78 2.12 1.62 3.63
C CYS A 78 2.51 2.56 2.49
N LEU A 79 2.19 3.85 2.65
CA LEU A 79 2.54 4.89 1.68
C LEU A 79 4.00 5.37 1.83
N THR A 80 4.73 4.88 2.85
CA THR A 80 6.09 5.35 3.20
C THR A 80 6.13 6.88 3.40
N CYS A 81 5.15 7.43 4.13
CA CYS A 81 5.05 8.87 4.41
C CYS A 81 5.85 9.34 5.63
N HIS A 82 6.40 8.42 6.43
CA HIS A 82 7.18 8.68 7.66
C HIS A 82 6.40 9.28 8.85
N ASP A 83 5.10 9.58 8.73
CA ASP A 83 4.29 10.10 9.85
C ASP A 83 4.36 9.23 11.12
N CYS A 84 4.42 7.91 10.97
CA CYS A 84 4.48 6.97 12.09
C CYS A 84 5.84 6.99 12.82
N GLU A 85 6.92 7.32 12.13
CA GLU A 85 8.26 7.49 12.69
C GLU A 85 8.32 8.76 13.53
N ASP A 86 7.82 9.88 12.99
CA ASP A 86 7.84 11.20 13.63
C ASP A 86 7.04 11.25 14.95
N VAL A 87 5.91 10.55 15.02
CA VAL A 87 5.08 10.52 16.23
C VAL A 87 5.53 9.50 17.27
N CYS A 88 6.52 8.65 16.96
CA CYS A 88 6.93 7.57 17.84
C CYS A 88 7.82 8.08 18.99
N PRO A 89 7.36 8.08 20.25
CA PRO A 89 8.13 8.66 21.37
C PRO A 89 9.38 7.84 21.73
N VAL A 90 9.41 6.56 21.33
CA VAL A 90 10.47 5.60 21.62
C VAL A 90 11.32 5.26 20.40
N ASN A 91 11.07 5.91 19.25
CA ASN A 91 11.76 5.65 17.98
C ASN A 91 11.78 4.15 17.61
N ALA A 92 10.69 3.44 17.86
CA ALA A 92 10.56 2.01 17.57
C ALA A 92 10.30 1.73 16.07
N ILE A 93 10.07 2.75 15.24
CA ILE A 93 9.77 2.59 13.81
C ILE A 93 10.91 3.22 13.01
N ASN A 94 11.40 2.51 11.99
CA ASN A 94 12.43 3.02 11.09
C ASN A 94 12.22 2.54 9.65
N TYR A 95 12.73 3.30 8.69
CA TYR A 95 12.80 2.90 7.29
C TYR A 95 14.10 2.13 7.00
N SER A 96 13.99 0.81 6.79
CA SER A 96 15.13 -0.08 6.56
C SER A 96 14.81 -1.19 5.56
N ALA A 97 15.85 -1.86 5.05
CA ALA A 97 15.73 -2.99 4.12
C ALA A 97 15.90 -4.34 4.81
#